data_AF-A0A151DZS7-F1
#
_entry.id   AF-A0A151DZS7-F1
#
_cell.length_a   1.000
_cell.length_b   1.000
_cell.length_c   1.000
_cell.angle_alpha   90.00
_cell.angle_beta   90.00
_cell.angle_gamma   90.00
#
_symmetry.space_group_name_H-M   'P 1'
#
loop_
_entity.id
_entity.type
_entity.pdbx_description
1 polymer ?
#
loop_
_entity_poly.entity_id
_entity_poly.type
_entity_poly.pdbx_seq_one_letter_code
_entity_poly.pdbx_strand_id
1 'polypeptide(L)'
;MDDAVYENYKRAGKIAADARDFGVSLLKPGMQLLDVATTIETRIIKNGAGLAFPVNIALNTLAAHYSPRHDDSLVFQKGDVVKLDVGAHIDGYIADTAITIELETHRYDDMIRASDEALTKVIEVLSTHLPLHEAGKTIENTITSHGYKPIENLMGHGLKRYQLHSGISIPNVAALGNKNTLKEEDVVAIEPFATNGTGHVISGEGSNIYLCKDSMKAKFIRDNKTKALFTKIKNHFGTLPFAQRWYHDLFPKDEIVMKKLLFLGVMKHYPQLVEAKGGIVTQREHTVIVREDGCEVIT
;
A
#
# COMPACT_ATOMS: atom_id res chain seq x y z
N MET A 1 -17.21 17.50 -4.93
CA MET A 1 -17.25 16.20 -4.28
C MET A 1 -18.44 16.31 -3.38
N ASP A 2 -19.43 15.45 -3.61
CA ASP A 2 -20.63 15.44 -2.77
C ASP A 2 -20.28 15.11 -1.32
N ASP A 3 -21.02 15.68 -0.36
CA ASP A 3 -20.76 15.55 1.07
C ASP A 3 -20.73 14.07 1.52
N ALA A 4 -21.60 13.22 0.98
CA ALA A 4 -21.61 11.80 1.34
C ALA A 4 -20.33 11.08 0.87
N VAL A 5 -19.79 11.48 -0.28
CA VAL A 5 -18.51 10.95 -0.79
C VAL A 5 -17.36 11.41 0.09
N TYR A 6 -17.34 12.70 0.45
CA TYR A 6 -16.34 13.28 1.33
C TYR A 6 -16.32 12.58 2.69
N GLU A 7 -17.48 12.40 3.33
CA GLU A 7 -17.60 11.71 4.61
C GLU A 7 -17.14 10.25 4.56
N ASN A 8 -17.39 9.55 3.44
CA ASN A 8 -16.90 8.19 3.25
C ASN A 8 -15.36 8.13 3.22
N TYR A 9 -14.70 9.06 2.53
CA TYR A 9 -13.24 9.15 2.55
C TYR A 9 -12.71 9.51 3.94
N LYS A 10 -13.30 10.49 4.62
CA LYS A 10 -12.91 10.89 5.98
C LYS A 10 -13.04 9.75 6.97
N ARG A 11 -14.14 9.00 6.90
CA ARG A 11 -14.37 7.85 7.77
C ARG A 11 -13.43 6.70 7.45
N ALA A 12 -13.17 6.40 6.17
CA ALA A 12 -12.17 5.41 5.78
C ALA A 12 -10.78 5.77 6.31
N GLY A 13 -10.37 7.03 6.13
CA GLY A 13 -9.07 7.54 6.59
C GLY A 13 -8.90 7.49 8.09
N LYS A 14 -9.91 7.91 8.86
CA LYS A 14 -9.90 7.81 10.32
C LYS A 14 -9.74 6.36 10.81
N ILE A 15 -10.42 5.41 10.16
CA ILE A 15 -10.33 3.99 10.54
C ILE A 15 -8.98 3.39 10.15
N ALA A 16 -8.45 3.73 8.97
CA ALA A 16 -7.12 3.30 8.54
C ALA A 16 -6.02 3.83 9.47
N ALA A 17 -6.07 5.12 9.83
CA ALA A 17 -5.15 5.75 10.78
C ALA A 17 -5.19 5.09 12.16
N ASP A 18 -6.39 4.89 12.71
CA ASP A 18 -6.58 4.19 14.00
C ASP A 18 -6.03 2.76 13.96
N ALA A 19 -6.24 2.04 12.85
CA ALA A 19 -5.73 0.68 12.67
C ALA A 19 -4.20 0.64 12.51
N ARG A 20 -3.61 1.60 11.79
CA ARG A 20 -2.16 1.79 11.64
C ARG A 20 -1.51 2.04 13.00
N ASP A 21 -2.01 3.03 13.75
CA ASP A 21 -1.42 3.44 15.02
C ASP A 21 -1.58 2.35 16.09
N PHE A 22 -2.74 1.67 16.10
CA PHE A 22 -2.91 0.47 16.91
C PHE A 22 -1.95 -0.65 16.48
N GLY A 23 -1.78 -0.88 15.18
CA GLY A 23 -0.86 -1.88 14.65
C GLY A 23 0.58 -1.65 15.09
N VAL A 24 1.05 -0.39 15.10
CA VAL A 24 2.36 0.00 15.63
C VAL A 24 2.55 -0.49 17.07
N SER A 25 1.52 -0.37 17.92
CA SER A 25 1.59 -0.83 19.33
C SER A 25 1.77 -2.34 19.49
N LEU A 26 1.48 -3.11 18.42
CA LEU A 26 1.64 -4.56 18.38
C LEU A 26 3.03 -4.98 17.85
N LEU A 27 3.84 -4.08 17.30
CA LEU A 27 5.12 -4.45 16.70
C LEU A 27 6.18 -4.67 17.80
N LYS A 28 6.45 -5.94 18.14
CA LYS A 28 7.44 -6.33 19.14
C LYS A 28 8.21 -7.58 18.70
N PRO A 29 9.51 -7.70 19.03
CA PRO A 29 10.26 -8.91 18.77
C PRO A 29 9.55 -10.16 19.33
N GLY A 30 9.55 -11.24 18.54
CA GLY A 30 8.89 -12.50 18.87
C GLY A 30 7.41 -12.58 18.52
N MET A 31 6.75 -11.47 18.17
CA MET A 31 5.36 -11.53 17.68
C MET A 31 5.29 -12.03 16.24
N GLN A 32 4.32 -12.89 15.93
CA GLN A 32 4.11 -13.39 14.56
C GLN A 32 3.51 -12.30 13.69
N LEU A 33 4.04 -12.17 12.47
CA LEU A 33 3.52 -11.20 11.49
C LEU A 33 2.07 -11.51 11.12
N LEU A 34 1.71 -12.80 11.02
CA LEU A 34 0.35 -13.26 10.77
C LEU A 34 -0.64 -12.76 11.82
N ASP A 35 -0.29 -12.91 13.10
CA ASP A 35 -1.15 -12.47 14.21
C ASP A 35 -1.36 -10.96 14.18
N VAL A 36 -0.31 -10.18 13.89
CA VAL A 36 -0.41 -8.72 13.77
C VAL A 36 -1.29 -8.33 12.59
N ALA A 37 -1.06 -8.88 11.40
CA ALA A 37 -1.85 -8.56 10.21
C ALA A 37 -3.34 -8.85 10.42
N THR A 38 -3.68 -10.06 10.88
CA THR A 38 -5.08 -10.46 11.14
C THR A 38 -5.74 -9.60 12.22
N THR A 39 -4.98 -9.19 13.24
CA THR A 39 -5.50 -8.36 14.33
C THR A 39 -5.82 -6.93 13.86
N ILE A 40 -4.98 -6.34 13.00
CA ILE A 40 -5.23 -5.03 12.38
C ILE A 40 -6.43 -5.10 11.44
N GLU A 41 -6.51 -6.13 10.60
CA GLU A 41 -7.64 -6.35 9.68
C GLU A 41 -8.97 -6.50 10.42
N THR A 42 -8.95 -7.27 11.51
CA THR A 42 -10.12 -7.44 12.39
C THR A 42 -10.57 -6.10 12.99
N ARG A 43 -9.62 -5.21 13.36
CA ARG A 43 -9.94 -3.89 13.89
C ARG A 43 -10.63 -3.00 12.85
N ILE A 44 -10.14 -2.98 11.61
CA ILE A 44 -10.76 -2.23 10.51
C ILE A 44 -12.22 -2.68 10.31
N ILE A 45 -12.44 -4.00 10.23
CA ILE A 45 -13.77 -4.58 10.05
C ILE A 45 -14.70 -4.25 11.22
N LYS A 46 -14.22 -4.38 12.47
CA LYS A 46 -15.01 -4.07 13.67
C LYS A 46 -15.39 -2.59 13.78
N ASN A 47 -14.56 -1.69 13.23
CA ASN A 47 -14.85 -0.26 13.14
C ASN A 47 -15.76 0.11 11.95
N GLY A 48 -16.25 -0.90 11.21
CA GLY A 48 -17.28 -0.73 10.19
C GLY A 48 -16.76 -0.29 8.83
N ALA A 49 -15.49 -0.60 8.51
CA ALA A 49 -14.92 -0.43 7.19
C ALA A 49 -14.61 -1.78 6.53
N GLY A 50 -14.54 -1.79 5.19
CA GLY A 50 -13.95 -2.89 4.44
C GLY A 50 -12.42 -2.75 4.35
N LEU A 51 -11.74 -3.82 3.97
CA LEU A 51 -10.30 -3.83 3.74
C LEU A 51 -10.02 -3.39 2.31
N ALA A 52 -9.28 -2.30 2.11
CA ALA A 52 -8.95 -1.82 0.76
C ALA A 52 -7.92 -2.73 0.07
N PHE A 53 -7.02 -3.30 0.86
CA PHE A 53 -6.03 -4.28 0.46
C PHE A 53 -5.52 -5.02 1.72
N PRO A 54 -4.79 -6.13 1.58
CA PRO A 54 -4.21 -6.86 2.72
C PRO A 54 -3.26 -6.00 3.53
N VAL A 55 -3.25 -6.09 4.86
CA VAL A 55 -2.23 -5.39 5.65
C VAL A 55 -0.84 -5.82 5.20
N ASN A 56 -0.02 -4.84 4.82
CA ASN A 56 1.33 -5.02 4.33
C ASN A 56 2.31 -4.85 5.49
N ILE A 57 3.24 -5.79 5.64
CA ILE A 57 4.28 -5.77 6.70
C ILE A 57 5.62 -6.06 6.04
N ALA A 58 6.20 -5.07 5.38
CA ALA A 58 7.50 -5.24 4.73
C ALA A 58 8.64 -5.06 5.75
N LEU A 59 9.59 -5.99 5.77
CA LEU A 59 10.74 -5.95 6.69
C LEU A 59 12.03 -5.54 5.95
N ASN A 60 12.81 -4.66 6.57
CA ASN A 60 14.20 -4.38 6.21
C ASN A 60 14.36 -3.92 4.75
N THR A 61 14.88 -4.78 3.88
CA THR A 61 15.14 -4.51 2.45
C THR A 61 13.89 -4.61 1.57
N LEU A 62 12.83 -5.24 2.08
CA LEU A 62 11.53 -5.22 1.43
C LEU A 62 10.98 -3.81 1.52
N ALA A 63 10.59 -3.24 0.39
CA ALA A 63 9.97 -1.93 0.30
C ALA A 63 8.45 -2.02 0.45
N ALA A 64 7.81 -2.96 -0.26
CA ALA A 64 6.36 -3.08 -0.29
C ALA A 64 5.92 -4.49 -0.68
N HIS A 65 4.61 -4.75 -0.59
CA HIS A 65 3.96 -5.98 -1.04
C HIS A 65 4.46 -7.23 -0.31
N TYR A 66 4.46 -7.22 1.01
CA TYR A 66 4.53 -8.46 1.78
C TYR A 66 3.34 -8.54 2.71
N SER A 67 2.60 -9.64 2.63
CA SER A 67 1.54 -9.96 3.57
C SER A 67 1.65 -11.44 3.95
N PRO A 68 1.47 -11.81 5.23
CA PRO A 68 1.67 -13.18 5.68
C PRO A 68 0.68 -14.16 5.07
N ARG A 69 1.12 -15.39 4.81
CA ARG A 69 0.24 -16.51 4.41
C ARG A 69 -0.56 -17.03 5.61
N HIS A 70 -1.57 -17.85 5.33
CA HIS A 70 -2.35 -18.54 6.37
C HIS A 70 -1.51 -19.44 7.30
N ASP A 71 -0.36 -19.92 6.81
CA ASP A 71 0.57 -20.85 7.49
C ASP A 71 1.92 -20.21 7.81
N ASP A 72 2.00 -18.87 7.74
CA ASP A 72 3.24 -18.14 8.01
C ASP A 72 3.59 -18.14 9.50
N SER A 73 4.84 -18.47 9.81
CA SER A 73 5.39 -18.52 11.16
C SER A 73 6.50 -17.49 11.39
N LEU A 74 6.68 -16.55 10.46
CA LEU A 74 7.65 -15.48 10.58
C LEU A 74 7.31 -14.61 11.79
N VAL A 75 8.32 -14.36 12.62
CA VAL A 75 8.24 -13.50 13.80
C VAL A 75 9.19 -12.32 13.67
N PHE A 76 8.77 -11.17 14.18
CA PHE A 76 9.61 -9.97 14.23
C PHE A 76 10.88 -10.23 15.04
N GLN A 77 11.99 -9.66 14.59
CA GLN A 77 13.28 -9.69 15.25
C GLN A 77 13.63 -8.31 15.81
N LYS A 78 14.48 -8.30 16.83
CA LYS A 78 15.09 -7.06 17.31
C LYS A 78 15.89 -6.41 16.17
N GLY A 79 15.64 -5.12 15.95
CA GLY A 79 16.28 -4.30 14.93
C GLY A 79 15.70 -4.44 13.53
N ASP A 80 14.58 -5.14 13.36
CA ASP A 80 13.80 -5.08 12.13
C ASP A 80 13.28 -3.66 11.87
N VAL A 81 13.37 -3.23 10.61
CA VAL A 81 12.76 -2.00 10.10
C VAL A 81 11.46 -2.37 9.40
N VAL A 82 10.35 -2.17 10.10
CA VAL A 82 9.02 -2.61 9.72
C VAL A 82 8.28 -1.46 9.04
N LYS A 83 7.92 -1.62 7.78
CA LYS A 83 6.92 -0.76 7.12
C LYS A 83 5.57 -1.43 7.29
N LEU A 84 4.70 -0.78 8.06
CA LEU A 84 3.32 -1.20 8.26
C LEU A 84 2.42 -0.33 7.40
N ASP A 85 1.76 -0.95 6.44
CA ASP A 85 0.94 -0.31 5.43
C ASP A 85 -0.50 -0.90 5.48
N VAL A 86 -1.48 0.01 5.62
CA VAL A 86 -2.84 -0.27 6.05
C VAL A 86 -3.86 0.46 5.18
N GLY A 87 -4.76 -0.32 4.58
CA GLY A 87 -5.83 0.20 3.73
C GLY A 87 -7.23 -0.13 4.24
N ALA A 88 -8.08 0.90 4.33
CA ALA A 88 -9.50 0.74 4.65
C ALA A 88 -10.38 1.40 3.59
N HIS A 89 -11.64 0.95 3.47
CA HIS A 89 -12.61 1.64 2.61
C HIS A 89 -14.01 1.70 3.22
N ILE A 90 -14.76 2.74 2.87
CA ILE A 90 -16.21 2.82 3.07
C ILE A 90 -16.86 2.85 1.69
N ASP A 91 -17.71 1.86 1.36
CA ASP A 91 -18.38 1.75 0.05
C ASP A 91 -17.46 1.87 -1.18
N GLY A 92 -16.21 1.45 -1.04
CA GLY A 92 -15.15 1.51 -2.05
C GLY A 92 -14.36 2.81 -2.07
N TYR A 93 -14.68 3.82 -1.26
CA TYR A 93 -13.86 5.02 -1.08
C TYR A 93 -12.69 4.68 -0.16
N ILE A 94 -11.48 4.67 -0.73
CA ILE A 94 -10.27 4.09 -0.14
C ILE A 94 -9.52 5.16 0.65
N ALA A 95 -8.96 4.75 1.79
CA ALA A 95 -7.85 5.41 2.43
C ALA A 95 -6.70 4.42 2.59
N ASP A 96 -5.51 4.95 2.37
CA ASP A 96 -4.22 4.28 2.30
C ASP A 96 -3.21 5.04 3.18
N THR A 97 -2.47 4.32 4.02
CA THR A 97 -1.51 4.92 4.93
C THR A 97 -0.49 3.92 5.46
N ALA A 98 0.74 4.40 5.60
CA ALA A 98 1.87 3.62 6.04
C ALA A 98 2.77 4.37 7.03
N ILE A 99 3.45 3.59 7.86
CA ILE A 99 4.47 4.10 8.79
C ILE A 99 5.60 3.09 8.91
N THR A 100 6.82 3.60 9.09
CA THR A 100 7.98 2.78 9.40
C THR A 100 8.38 2.91 10.86
N ILE A 101 8.65 1.78 11.50
CA ILE A 101 9.17 1.70 12.88
C ILE A 101 10.36 0.73 12.88
N GLU A 102 11.42 1.07 13.63
CA GLU A 102 12.50 0.13 13.95
C GLU A 102 12.29 -0.48 15.34
N LEU A 103 12.50 -1.78 15.47
CA LEU A 103 12.30 -2.49 16.73
C LEU A 103 13.53 -2.37 17.65
N GLU A 104 13.40 -1.54 18.68
CA GLU A 104 14.31 -1.39 19.84
C GLU A 104 15.72 -0.82 19.59
N THR A 105 16.27 -0.82 18.37
CA THR A 105 17.69 -0.48 18.16
C THR A 105 17.98 0.92 17.68
N HIS A 106 17.00 1.67 17.16
CA HIS A 106 17.13 3.08 16.77
C HIS A 106 18.28 3.41 15.80
N ARG A 107 18.77 2.45 15.02
CA ARG A 107 19.86 2.62 14.04
C ARG A 107 19.43 3.39 12.80
N TYR A 108 18.13 3.43 12.51
CA TYR A 108 17.56 3.99 11.28
C TYR A 108 16.60 5.17 11.55
N ASP A 109 16.57 5.72 12.77
CA ASP A 109 15.70 6.84 13.16
C ASP A 109 15.84 8.04 12.20
N ASP A 110 17.06 8.37 11.78
CA ASP A 110 17.29 9.46 10.82
C ASP A 110 16.74 9.16 9.42
N MET A 111 16.78 7.91 8.97
CA MET A 111 16.20 7.50 7.68
C MET A 111 14.67 7.44 7.74
N ILE A 112 14.11 7.01 8.87
CA ILE A 112 12.66 7.08 9.12
C ILE A 112 12.22 8.55 9.11
N ARG A 113 12.96 9.44 9.77
CA ARG A 113 12.71 10.88 9.72
C ARG A 113 12.82 11.44 8.31
N ALA A 114 13.75 10.97 7.48
CA ALA A 114 13.89 11.44 6.10
C ALA A 114 12.63 11.18 5.25
N SER A 115 11.99 10.01 5.39
CA SER A 115 10.72 9.72 4.69
C SER A 115 9.53 10.49 5.28
N ASP A 116 9.48 10.67 6.61
CA ASP A 116 8.45 11.45 7.28
C ASP A 116 8.51 12.95 6.94
N GLU A 117 9.70 13.53 6.95
CA GLU A 117 9.94 14.93 6.57
C GLU A 117 9.67 15.16 5.09
N ALA A 118 10.02 14.20 4.23
CA ALA A 118 9.71 14.27 2.80
C ALA A 118 8.18 14.29 2.55
N LEU A 119 7.42 13.47 3.28
CA LEU A 119 5.97 13.47 3.20
C LEU A 119 5.37 14.79 3.68
N THR A 120 5.85 15.27 4.83
CA THR A 120 5.41 16.53 5.42
C THR A 120 5.63 17.69 4.44
N LYS A 121 6.85 17.83 3.90
CA LYS A 121 7.20 18.92 2.98
C LYS A 121 6.45 18.87 1.66
N VAL A 122 6.22 17.67 1.09
CA VAL A 122 5.47 17.58 -0.16
C VAL A 122 3.99 17.91 0.04
N ILE A 123 3.40 17.53 1.19
CA ILE A 123 2.03 17.89 1.57
C ILE A 123 1.87 19.42 1.70
N GLU A 124 2.85 20.10 2.31
CA GLU A 124 2.83 21.57 2.49
C GLU A 124 2.78 22.34 1.16
N VAL A 125 3.37 21.81 0.09
CA VAL A 125 3.42 22.47 -1.22
C VAL A 125 2.40 21.92 -2.22
N LEU A 126 1.73 20.80 -1.91
CA LEU A 126 0.83 20.13 -2.83
C LEU A 126 -0.41 21.00 -3.09
N SER A 127 -0.71 21.23 -4.36
CA SER A 127 -1.89 21.99 -4.80
C SER A 127 -2.25 21.60 -6.23
N THR A 128 -3.36 22.14 -6.75
CA THR A 128 -3.74 21.95 -8.17
C THR A 128 -2.78 22.62 -9.16
N HIS A 129 -1.94 23.52 -8.67
CA HIS A 129 -0.98 24.28 -9.47
C HIS A 129 0.43 23.66 -9.47
N LEU A 130 0.72 22.75 -8.53
CA LEU A 130 2.03 22.11 -8.44
C LEU A 130 2.17 21.00 -9.50
N PRO A 131 3.14 21.09 -10.43
CA PRO A 131 3.45 19.99 -11.32
C PRO A 131 3.96 18.77 -10.54
N LEU A 132 3.53 17.57 -10.91
CA LEU A 132 3.90 16.34 -10.21
C LEU A 132 5.41 16.08 -10.19
N HIS A 133 6.18 16.56 -11.18
CA HIS A 133 7.65 16.45 -11.13
C HIS A 133 8.29 17.34 -10.06
N GLU A 134 7.69 18.49 -9.72
CA GLU A 134 8.17 19.33 -8.62
C GLU A 134 7.80 18.71 -7.26
N ALA A 135 6.65 18.02 -7.15
CA ALA A 135 6.35 17.21 -5.97
C ALA A 135 7.44 16.14 -5.74
N GLY A 136 7.82 15.40 -6.79
CA GLY A 136 8.90 14.41 -6.69
C GLY A 136 10.27 15.01 -6.39
N LYS A 137 10.56 16.20 -6.91
CA LYS A 137 11.78 16.94 -6.57
C LYS A 137 11.82 17.40 -5.11
N THR A 138 10.69 17.79 -4.53
CA THR A 138 10.58 18.11 -3.09
C THR A 138 10.90 16.89 -2.23
N ILE A 139 10.36 15.73 -2.61
CA ILE A 139 10.64 14.45 -1.93
C ILE A 139 12.13 14.09 -2.07
N GLU A 140 12.65 14.10 -3.29
CA GLU A 140 14.05 13.76 -3.61
C GLU A 140 15.04 14.64 -2.87
N ASN A 141 14.86 15.95 -2.90
CA ASN A 141 15.74 16.90 -2.22
C ASN A 141 15.72 16.68 -0.71
N THR A 142 14.55 16.42 -0.14
CA THR A 142 14.42 16.17 1.30
C THR A 142 15.16 14.90 1.68
N ILE A 143 14.87 13.76 1.04
CA ILE A 143 15.52 12.48 1.35
C ILE A 143 17.05 12.57 1.14
N THR A 144 17.49 13.21 0.06
CA THR A 144 18.92 13.37 -0.25
C THR A 144 19.63 14.28 0.76
N SER A 145 18.95 15.27 1.33
CA SER A 145 19.54 16.15 2.36
C SER A 145 19.88 15.42 3.66
N HIS A 146 19.22 14.29 3.95
CA HIS A 146 19.57 13.38 5.04
C HIS A 146 20.68 12.37 4.67
N GLY A 147 21.18 12.38 3.42
CA GLY A 147 22.21 11.46 2.94
C GLY A 147 21.69 10.09 2.47
N TYR A 148 20.38 9.95 2.27
CA TYR A 148 19.75 8.73 1.73
C TYR A 148 19.30 8.93 0.29
N LYS A 149 18.76 7.88 -0.33
CA LYS A 149 18.21 7.95 -1.69
C LYS A 149 16.70 7.68 -1.68
N PRO A 150 15.91 8.43 -2.46
CA PRO A 150 14.54 8.02 -2.76
C PRO A 150 14.53 6.73 -3.59
N ILE A 151 13.47 5.93 -3.47
CA ILE A 151 13.24 4.82 -4.41
C ILE A 151 12.57 5.37 -5.67
N GLU A 152 13.28 5.38 -6.79
CA GLU A 152 12.87 6.09 -8.01
C GLU A 152 11.68 5.44 -8.74
N ASN A 153 11.52 4.11 -8.60
CA ASN A 153 10.51 3.32 -9.29
C ASN A 153 9.35 2.88 -8.40
N LEU A 154 9.20 3.51 -7.22
CA LEU A 154 8.00 3.50 -6.38
C LEU A 154 7.43 4.91 -6.31
N MET A 155 6.11 5.03 -6.40
CA MET A 155 5.42 6.30 -6.56
C MET A 155 4.09 6.24 -5.85
N GLY A 156 3.69 7.34 -5.21
CA GLY A 156 2.32 7.52 -4.76
C GLY A 156 1.34 7.45 -5.92
N HIS A 157 0.06 7.34 -5.62
CA HIS A 157 -0.94 7.07 -6.63
C HIS A 157 -2.30 7.69 -6.35
N GLY A 158 -3.08 7.89 -7.41
CA GLY A 158 -4.47 8.30 -7.26
C GLY A 158 -5.36 7.16 -6.79
N LEU A 159 -6.35 7.50 -5.97
CA LEU A 159 -7.38 6.63 -5.44
C LEU A 159 -8.72 6.94 -6.10
N LYS A 160 -9.50 5.91 -6.43
CA LYS A 160 -10.90 6.04 -6.87
C LYS A 160 -11.74 4.96 -6.21
N ARG A 161 -13.07 5.10 -6.32
CA ARG A 161 -14.02 4.13 -5.78
C ARG A 161 -13.72 2.72 -6.31
N TYR A 162 -13.41 1.77 -5.41
CA TYR A 162 -12.99 0.39 -5.70
C TYR A 162 -11.74 0.25 -6.58
N GLN A 163 -10.93 1.30 -6.70
CA GLN A 163 -9.75 1.32 -7.53
C GLN A 163 -8.58 1.94 -6.76
N LEU A 164 -7.76 1.07 -6.18
CA LEU A 164 -6.56 1.44 -5.42
C LEU A 164 -5.56 2.23 -6.28
N HIS A 165 -5.39 1.87 -7.55
CA HIS A 165 -4.49 2.58 -8.46
C HIS A 165 -5.28 3.18 -9.63
N SER A 166 -5.54 4.49 -9.58
CA SER A 166 -6.40 5.20 -10.55
C SER A 166 -5.69 5.65 -11.83
N GLY A 167 -4.37 5.51 -11.88
CA GLY A 167 -3.52 5.89 -13.02
C GLY A 167 -2.82 7.25 -12.87
N ILE A 168 -3.11 8.01 -11.80
CA ILE A 168 -2.28 9.13 -11.36
C ILE A 168 -1.07 8.54 -10.61
N SER A 169 0.13 9.07 -10.86
CA SER A 169 1.37 8.67 -10.17
C SER A 169 2.11 9.91 -9.66
N ILE A 170 2.44 9.90 -8.38
CA ILE A 170 3.15 10.97 -7.66
C ILE A 170 4.59 10.48 -7.43
N PRO A 171 5.56 10.97 -8.21
CA PRO A 171 6.89 10.39 -8.20
C PRO A 171 7.65 10.75 -6.90
N ASN A 172 8.59 9.90 -6.50
CA ASN A 172 9.53 10.16 -5.39
C ASN A 172 10.85 10.81 -5.85
N VAL A 173 11.01 11.02 -7.15
CA VAL A 173 12.15 11.68 -7.80
C VAL A 173 11.66 12.72 -8.81
N ALA A 174 12.50 13.68 -9.16
CA ALA A 174 12.21 14.64 -10.21
C ALA A 174 11.99 13.92 -11.57
N ALA A 175 10.74 13.70 -11.94
CA ALA A 175 10.38 13.09 -13.22
C ALA A 175 10.39 14.14 -14.35
N LEU A 176 11.59 14.42 -14.89
CA LEU A 176 11.78 15.39 -15.99
C LEU A 176 10.78 15.16 -17.13
N GLY A 177 9.90 16.14 -17.37
CA GLY A 177 8.93 16.12 -18.46
C GLY A 177 7.48 15.81 -18.07
N ASN A 178 7.21 15.32 -16.85
CA ASN A 178 5.83 15.16 -16.37
C ASN A 178 5.29 16.51 -15.86
N LYS A 179 4.56 17.22 -16.72
CA LYS A 179 3.90 18.50 -16.39
C LYS A 179 2.46 18.34 -15.91
N ASN A 180 2.00 17.11 -15.68
CA ASN A 180 0.65 16.91 -15.16
C ASN A 180 0.55 17.50 -13.75
N THR A 181 -0.61 18.07 -13.46
CA THR A 181 -0.99 18.53 -12.13
C THR A 181 -2.15 17.69 -11.62
N LEU A 182 -2.38 17.74 -10.31
CA LEU A 182 -3.59 17.20 -9.71
C LEU A 182 -4.76 18.16 -9.96
N LYS A 183 -5.97 17.61 -9.91
CA LYS A 183 -7.21 18.40 -9.98
C LYS A 183 -7.80 18.53 -8.59
N GLU A 184 -8.59 19.58 -8.40
CA GLU A 184 -9.36 19.73 -7.18
C GLU A 184 -10.19 18.46 -6.96
N GLU A 185 -10.25 18.00 -5.71
CA GLU A 185 -10.97 16.80 -5.28
C GLU A 185 -10.40 15.47 -5.75
N ASP A 186 -9.27 15.46 -6.45
CA ASP A 186 -8.48 14.23 -6.60
C ASP A 186 -8.12 13.71 -5.19
N VAL A 187 -8.28 12.40 -5.01
CA VAL A 187 -7.83 11.71 -3.80
C VAL A 187 -6.59 10.92 -4.16
N VAL A 188 -5.51 11.13 -3.42
CA VAL A 188 -4.22 10.54 -3.73
C VAL A 188 -3.53 10.05 -2.46
N ALA A 189 -2.79 8.95 -2.59
CA ALA A 189 -1.85 8.48 -1.60
C ALA A 189 -0.45 9.01 -1.95
N ILE A 190 0.23 9.61 -0.98
CA ILE A 190 1.59 10.14 -1.13
C ILE A 190 2.50 9.31 -0.25
N GLU A 191 3.45 8.60 -0.85
CA GLU A 191 4.28 7.60 -0.18
C GLU A 191 5.77 7.76 -0.51
N PRO A 192 6.50 8.62 0.22
CA PRO A 192 7.94 8.67 0.14
C PRO A 192 8.59 7.41 0.68
N PHE A 193 9.49 6.84 -0.14
CA PHE A 193 10.38 5.75 0.27
C PHE A 193 11.83 6.22 0.28
N ALA A 194 12.52 6.07 1.42
CA ALA A 194 13.94 6.36 1.55
C ALA A 194 14.75 5.08 1.78
N THR A 195 15.95 5.00 1.21
CA THR A 195 16.86 3.87 1.36
C THR A 195 18.33 4.28 1.46
N ASN A 196 19.12 3.48 2.18
CA ASN A 196 20.57 3.53 2.15
C ASN A 196 21.21 2.64 1.06
N GLY A 197 20.39 2.08 0.16
CA GLY A 197 20.82 1.24 -0.96
C GLY A 197 21.05 2.00 -2.27
N THR A 198 20.60 1.41 -3.37
CA THR A 198 20.73 1.99 -4.71
C THR A 198 19.61 2.97 -5.06
N GLY A 199 18.47 2.91 -4.38
CA GLY A 199 17.30 3.76 -4.70
C GLY A 199 16.39 3.15 -5.77
N HIS A 200 16.38 1.82 -5.91
CA HIS A 200 15.60 1.12 -6.93
C HIS A 200 15.13 -0.23 -6.39
N VAL A 201 13.89 -0.62 -6.68
CA VAL A 201 13.34 -1.93 -6.31
C VAL A 201 13.24 -2.88 -7.48
N ILE A 202 13.45 -4.17 -7.21
CA ILE A 202 13.22 -5.27 -8.15
C ILE A 202 12.10 -6.16 -7.62
N SER A 203 11.46 -6.91 -8.52
CA SER A 203 10.49 -7.94 -8.11
C SER A 203 11.21 -9.10 -7.43
N GLY A 204 10.81 -9.39 -6.20
CA GLY A 204 11.28 -10.53 -5.41
C GLY A 204 10.33 -11.73 -5.51
N GLU A 205 10.19 -12.43 -4.39
CA GLU A 205 9.31 -13.60 -4.27
C GLU A 205 7.81 -13.22 -4.26
N GLY A 206 6.94 -14.22 -4.04
CA GLY A 206 5.50 -13.99 -3.97
C GLY A 206 5.10 -13.15 -2.74
N SER A 207 4.29 -12.11 -2.94
CA SER A 207 3.77 -11.23 -1.86
C SER A 207 2.62 -11.82 -1.04
N ASN A 208 2.00 -12.89 -1.55
CA ASN A 208 0.70 -13.40 -1.10
C ASN A 208 -0.48 -12.44 -1.30
N ILE A 209 -0.34 -11.46 -2.20
CA ILE A 209 -1.38 -10.48 -2.56
C ILE A 209 -1.81 -10.70 -4.01
N TYR A 210 -3.13 -10.75 -4.23
CA TYR A 210 -3.75 -11.01 -5.52
C TYR A 210 -4.82 -9.98 -5.85
N LEU A 211 -5.18 -9.87 -7.12
CA LEU A 211 -6.28 -9.01 -7.57
C LEU A 211 -7.00 -9.66 -8.75
N CYS A 212 -8.34 -9.59 -8.75
CA CYS A 212 -9.14 -9.97 -9.91
C CYS A 212 -9.05 -8.90 -10.98
N LYS A 213 -8.61 -9.28 -12.18
CA LYS A 213 -8.59 -8.37 -13.33
C LYS A 213 -9.99 -8.32 -13.94
N ASP A 214 -10.42 -7.13 -14.31
CA ASP A 214 -11.53 -7.01 -15.25
C ASP A 214 -11.02 -7.34 -16.65
N SER A 215 -11.13 -8.61 -17.03
CA SER A 215 -10.56 -9.14 -18.27
C SER A 215 -11.58 -9.93 -19.07
N MET A 216 -11.67 -9.64 -20.37
CA MET A 216 -12.43 -10.46 -21.32
C MET A 216 -11.97 -11.93 -21.34
N LYS A 217 -10.73 -12.21 -20.88
CA LYS A 217 -10.20 -13.57 -20.78
C LYS A 217 -11.01 -14.49 -19.88
N ALA A 218 -11.77 -13.91 -18.92
CA ALA A 218 -12.67 -14.68 -18.07
C ALA A 218 -13.74 -15.46 -18.86
N LYS A 219 -14.12 -14.98 -20.05
CA LYS A 219 -15.08 -15.67 -20.94
C LYS A 219 -14.53 -17.00 -21.47
N PHE A 220 -13.21 -17.20 -21.48
CA PHE A 220 -12.57 -18.41 -21.99
C PHE A 220 -12.34 -19.49 -20.93
N ILE A 221 -12.79 -19.27 -19.69
CA ILE A 221 -12.77 -20.30 -18.64
C ILE A 221 -13.81 -21.37 -18.97
N ARG A 222 -13.36 -22.50 -19.51
CA ARG A 222 -14.23 -23.62 -19.92
C ARG A 222 -14.61 -24.57 -18.78
N ASP A 223 -13.71 -24.72 -17.81
CA ASP A 223 -13.94 -25.62 -16.66
C ASP A 223 -14.97 -25.03 -15.69
N ASN A 224 -16.06 -25.78 -15.46
CA ASN A 224 -17.19 -25.33 -14.63
C ASN A 224 -16.77 -25.03 -13.19
N LYS A 225 -15.86 -25.82 -12.60
CA LYS A 225 -15.37 -25.60 -11.24
C LYS A 225 -14.59 -24.28 -11.15
N THR A 226 -13.61 -24.09 -12.04
CA THR A 226 -12.83 -22.84 -12.12
C THR A 226 -13.72 -21.64 -12.37
N LYS A 227 -14.71 -21.76 -13.26
CA LYS A 227 -15.64 -20.67 -13.58
C LYS A 227 -16.50 -20.29 -12.37
N ALA A 228 -17.12 -21.27 -11.70
CA ALA A 228 -17.93 -21.03 -10.52
C ALA A 228 -17.12 -20.39 -9.38
N LEU A 229 -15.89 -20.87 -9.17
CA LEU A 229 -15.01 -20.32 -8.14
C LEU A 229 -14.53 -18.91 -8.50
N PHE A 230 -14.16 -18.64 -9.75
CA PHE A 230 -13.80 -17.28 -10.19
C PHE A 230 -14.96 -16.29 -9.99
N THR A 231 -16.20 -16.69 -10.27
CA THR A 231 -17.38 -15.87 -9.98
C THR A 231 -17.52 -15.59 -8.48
N LYS A 232 -17.33 -16.59 -7.61
CA LYS A 232 -17.36 -16.38 -6.15
C LYS A 232 -16.27 -15.41 -5.68
N ILE A 233 -15.03 -15.58 -6.17
CA ILE A 233 -13.90 -14.69 -5.86
C ILE A 233 -14.23 -13.26 -6.32
N LYS A 234 -14.69 -13.06 -7.56
CA LYS A 234 -15.04 -11.73 -8.10
C LYS A 234 -16.19 -11.09 -7.33
N ASN A 235 -17.19 -11.86 -6.91
CA ASN A 235 -18.30 -11.33 -6.11
C ASN A 235 -17.88 -10.94 -4.70
N HIS A 236 -16.87 -11.61 -4.13
CA HIS A 236 -16.41 -11.36 -2.77
C HIS A 236 -15.38 -10.21 -2.70
N PHE A 237 -14.34 -10.24 -3.53
CA PHE A 237 -13.24 -9.27 -3.50
C PHE A 237 -13.40 -8.12 -4.50
N GLY A 238 -14.29 -8.26 -5.49
CA GLY A 238 -14.49 -7.24 -6.52
C GLY A 238 -13.21 -6.96 -7.32
N THR A 239 -12.80 -5.70 -7.34
CA THR A 239 -11.59 -5.19 -8.02
C THR A 239 -10.47 -4.82 -7.05
N LEU A 240 -10.68 -5.00 -5.75
CA LEU A 240 -9.68 -4.68 -4.74
C LEU A 240 -8.67 -5.83 -4.57
N PRO A 241 -7.42 -5.54 -4.16
CA PRO A 241 -6.47 -6.57 -3.80
C PRO A 241 -6.94 -7.39 -2.58
N PHE A 242 -6.56 -8.67 -2.54
CA PHE A 242 -6.88 -9.58 -1.45
C PHE A 242 -5.73 -10.52 -1.12
N ALA A 243 -5.72 -11.02 0.11
CA ALA A 243 -4.65 -11.83 0.64
C ALA A 243 -4.82 -13.32 0.29
N GLN A 244 -3.72 -14.06 0.23
CA GLN A 244 -3.75 -15.52 0.16
C GLN A 244 -4.51 -16.12 1.34
N ARG A 245 -4.34 -15.57 2.55
CA ARG A 245 -5.05 -16.04 3.76
C ARG A 245 -6.57 -15.90 3.64
N TRP A 246 -7.08 -14.76 3.16
CA TRP A 246 -8.51 -14.56 2.97
C TRP A 246 -9.09 -15.52 1.93
N TYR A 247 -8.32 -15.77 0.86
CA TYR A 247 -8.70 -16.79 -0.12
C TYR A 247 -8.73 -18.19 0.49
N HIS A 248 -7.73 -18.54 1.29
CA HIS A 248 -7.64 -19.84 1.96
C HIS A 248 -8.83 -20.05 2.91
N ASP A 249 -9.20 -19.05 3.70
CA ASP A 249 -10.33 -19.15 4.65
C ASP A 249 -11.66 -19.45 3.94
N LEU A 250 -11.87 -18.85 2.76
CA LEU A 250 -13.08 -19.06 1.97
C LEU A 250 -13.04 -20.34 1.12
N PHE A 251 -11.85 -20.74 0.66
CA PHE A 251 -11.65 -21.79 -0.34
C PHE A 251 -10.45 -22.71 -0.02
N PRO A 252 -10.42 -23.36 1.15
CA PRO A 252 -9.21 -24.01 1.68
C PRO A 252 -8.71 -25.21 0.86
N LYS A 253 -9.57 -25.80 0.02
CA LYS A 253 -9.25 -26.98 -0.80
C LYS A 253 -8.97 -26.66 -2.28
N ASP A 254 -8.92 -25.39 -2.66
CA ASP A 254 -8.94 -24.97 -4.07
C ASP A 254 -7.71 -24.17 -4.53
N GLU A 255 -6.57 -24.27 -3.83
CA GLU A 255 -5.33 -23.55 -4.23
C GLU A 255 -4.89 -23.79 -5.68
N ILE A 256 -5.14 -25.00 -6.22
CA ILE A 256 -4.87 -25.34 -7.62
C ILE A 256 -5.67 -24.44 -8.57
N VAL A 257 -6.90 -24.08 -8.21
CA VAL A 257 -7.74 -23.20 -9.00
C VAL A 257 -7.15 -21.78 -9.03
N MET A 258 -6.64 -21.28 -7.91
CA MET A 258 -5.95 -19.99 -7.87
C MET A 258 -4.76 -19.94 -8.83
N LYS A 259 -3.91 -20.99 -8.83
CA LYS A 259 -2.78 -21.11 -9.77
C LYS A 259 -3.24 -21.09 -11.23
N LYS A 260 -4.34 -21.78 -11.55
CA LYS A 260 -4.93 -21.79 -12.89
C LYS A 260 -5.48 -20.42 -13.30
N LEU A 261 -6.13 -19.69 -12.39
CA LEU A 261 -6.65 -18.34 -12.66
C LEU A 261 -5.53 -17.32 -12.93
N LEU A 262 -4.41 -17.45 -12.21
CA LEU A 262 -3.20 -16.67 -12.47
C LEU A 262 -2.62 -16.99 -13.85
N PHE A 263 -2.49 -18.28 -14.20
CA PHE A 263 -2.02 -18.71 -15.51
C PHE A 263 -2.89 -18.21 -16.67
N LEU A 264 -4.21 -18.22 -16.50
CA LEU A 264 -5.16 -17.70 -17.49
C LEU A 264 -5.12 -16.16 -17.59
N GLY A 265 -4.43 -15.48 -16.68
CA GLY A 265 -4.26 -14.03 -16.66
C GLY A 265 -5.53 -13.25 -16.29
N VAL A 266 -6.51 -13.92 -15.67
CA VAL A 266 -7.74 -13.30 -15.14
C VAL A 266 -7.56 -12.80 -13.70
N MET A 267 -6.47 -13.22 -13.06
CA MET A 267 -5.98 -12.66 -11.82
C MET A 267 -4.56 -12.10 -12.01
N LYS A 268 -4.19 -11.16 -11.15
CA LYS A 268 -2.83 -10.65 -10.97
C LYS A 268 -2.31 -11.14 -9.63
N HIS A 269 -1.01 -11.46 -9.55
CA HIS A 269 -0.30 -11.48 -8.28
C HIS A 269 0.59 -10.23 -8.23
N TYR A 270 0.75 -9.66 -7.04
CA TYR A 270 1.77 -8.65 -6.79
C TYR A 270 3.05 -9.37 -6.36
N PRO A 271 4.23 -9.10 -6.91
CA PRO A 271 5.47 -9.58 -6.33
C PRO A 271 5.85 -8.70 -5.14
N GLN A 272 6.62 -9.25 -4.20
CA GLN A 272 7.34 -8.44 -3.23
C GLN A 272 8.25 -7.46 -3.98
N LEU A 273 8.40 -6.24 -3.46
CA LEU A 273 9.31 -5.24 -4.03
C LEU A 273 10.49 -5.09 -3.09
N VAL A 274 11.69 -5.45 -3.57
CA VAL A 274 12.91 -5.56 -2.77
C VAL A 274 13.91 -4.54 -3.27
N GLU A 275 14.60 -3.85 -2.35
CA GLU A 275 15.72 -2.97 -2.68
C GLU A 275 16.82 -3.76 -3.43
N ALA A 276 17.23 -3.27 -4.60
CA ALA A 276 18.01 -4.05 -5.57
C ALA A 276 19.43 -4.42 -5.11
N LYS A 277 19.99 -3.74 -4.11
CA LYS A 277 21.31 -4.02 -3.53
C LYS A 277 21.25 -4.36 -2.03
N GLY A 278 20.07 -4.69 -1.52
CA GLY A 278 19.89 -5.07 -0.12
C GLY A 278 20.01 -3.90 0.86
N GLY A 279 19.78 -2.67 0.40
CA GLY A 279 19.61 -1.51 1.29
C GLY A 279 18.34 -1.64 2.12
N ILE A 280 18.36 -1.08 3.34
CA ILE A 280 17.16 -0.93 4.17
C ILE A 280 16.25 0.12 3.55
N VAL A 281 14.94 -0.09 3.65
CA VAL A 281 13.91 0.81 3.15
C VAL A 281 13.02 1.30 4.28
N THR A 282 12.70 2.59 4.25
CA THR A 282 11.68 3.25 5.08
C THR A 282 10.63 3.86 4.17
N GLN A 283 9.40 3.95 4.67
CA GLN A 283 8.21 4.48 4.03
C GLN A 283 7.42 5.32 5.04
N ARG A 284 6.82 6.40 4.56
CA ARG A 284 5.74 7.11 5.24
C ARG A 284 4.64 7.38 4.22
N GLU A 285 3.37 7.28 4.60
CA GLU A 285 2.29 7.55 3.66
C GLU A 285 1.04 8.12 4.30
N HIS A 286 0.43 9.06 3.58
CA HIS A 286 -0.89 9.60 3.87
C HIS A 286 -1.75 9.65 2.60
N THR A 287 -3.04 9.38 2.79
CA THR A 287 -4.07 9.78 1.84
C THR A 287 -4.46 11.24 2.06
N VAL A 288 -4.53 11.99 0.97
CA VAL A 288 -4.98 13.38 0.95
C VAL A 288 -6.09 13.62 -0.07
N ILE A 289 -6.95 14.59 0.22
CA ILE A 289 -7.92 15.15 -0.72
C ILE A 289 -7.37 16.49 -1.21
N VAL A 290 -7.16 16.63 -2.52
CA VAL A 290 -6.59 17.84 -3.13
C VAL A 290 -7.59 18.99 -3.08
N ARG A 291 -7.12 20.18 -2.72
CA ARG A 291 -7.83 21.47 -2.75
C ARG A 291 -7.12 22.40 -3.73
N GLU A 292 -7.77 23.49 -4.14
CA GLU A 292 -7.20 24.44 -5.11
C GLU A 292 -5.76 24.87 -4.74
N ASP A 293 -5.60 25.41 -3.52
CA ASP A 293 -4.35 25.95 -2.96
C ASP A 293 -3.68 25.03 -1.91
N GLY A 294 -4.01 23.74 -1.88
CA GLY A 294 -3.51 22.85 -0.83
C GLY A 294 -4.00 21.42 -0.92
N CYS A 295 -3.92 20.71 0.20
CA CYS A 295 -4.59 19.43 0.36
C CYS A 295 -5.05 19.21 1.81
N GLU A 296 -5.99 18.31 2.00
CA GLU A 296 -6.47 17.88 3.31
C GLU A 296 -5.99 16.46 3.57
N VAL A 297 -5.18 16.27 4.62
CA VAL A 297 -4.78 14.95 5.09
C VAL A 297 -5.93 14.29 5.83
N ILE A 298 -6.27 13.05 5.45
CA ILE A 298 -7.41 12.32 6.02
C ILE A 298 -7.04 11.07 6.82
N THR A 299 -5.74 10.75 6.92
CA THR A 299 -5.16 9.57 7.60
C THR A 299 -4.11 9.98 8.63
#